data_AF-A0A432MLE0-F1
#
_entry.id   AF-A0A432MLE0-F1
#
_cell.length_a   1.000
_cell.length_b   1.000
_cell.length_c   1.000
_cell.angle_alpha   90.00
_cell.angle_beta   90.00
_cell.angle_gamma   90.00
#
_symmetry.space_group_name_H-M   'P 1'
#
loop_
_entity.id
_entity.type
_entity.pdbx_description
1 polymer ?
#
loop_
_entity_poly.entity_id
_entity_poly.type
_entity_poly.pdbx_seq_one_letter_code
_entity_poly.pdbx_strand_id
1 'polypeptide(L)'
;MSRTTRLGVGVLAWGGLAYGVLSLRHLPGDYTHPFCGPWGCLPPLQALAAVHGFWALALAPPVIWTARTLPPGRLRGLGTSLVAFGALALGILVGRELLTLPPGAATELRQYLPQRAVFAVAMLTDVPLVQIVVAGAICRGVGRRRGGRIPPSHAEVPGGPARSGQRRSQAVPNLARMTGPGRI
;
A
#
# COMPACT_ATOMS: atom_id res chain seq x y z
N MET A 1 -14.24 25.49 16.07
CA MET A 1 -14.21 24.08 16.51
C MET A 1 -12.84 23.74 17.07
N SER A 2 -12.77 23.26 18.30
CA SER A 2 -11.53 22.78 18.92
C SER A 2 -11.02 21.50 18.24
N ARG A 3 -9.73 21.19 18.40
CA ARG A 3 -9.13 19.93 17.88
C ARG A 3 -9.85 18.70 18.43
N THR A 4 -10.30 18.75 19.68
CA THR A 4 -11.04 17.67 20.34
C THR A 4 -12.37 17.38 19.64
N THR A 5 -13.14 18.41 19.26
CA THR A 5 -14.39 18.21 18.51
C THR A 5 -14.15 17.53 17.16
N ARG A 6 -13.10 17.93 16.44
CA ARG A 6 -12.77 17.32 15.13
C ARG A 6 -12.38 15.85 15.26
N LEU A 7 -11.60 15.50 16.29
CA LEU A 7 -11.25 14.10 16.57
C LEU A 7 -12.48 13.28 16.96
N GLY A 8 -13.33 13.81 17.85
CA GLY A 8 -14.57 13.13 18.24
C GLY A 8 -15.47 12.82 17.04
N VAL A 9 -15.70 13.81 16.16
CA VAL A 9 -16.48 13.61 14.93
C VAL A 9 -15.83 12.57 14.02
N GLY A 10 -14.50 12.61 13.86
CA GLY A 10 -13.77 11.65 13.04
C GLY A 10 -13.88 10.21 13.55
N VAL A 11 -13.77 10.01 14.87
CA VAL A 11 -13.91 8.68 15.50
C VAL A 11 -15.34 8.17 15.36
N LEU A 12 -16.35 9.00 15.60
CA LEU A 12 -17.76 8.62 15.43
C LEU A 12 -18.08 8.26 13.98
N ALA A 13 -17.62 9.06 13.02
CA ALA A 13 -17.80 8.77 11.60
C ALA A 13 -17.10 7.46 11.20
N TRP A 14 -15.88 7.23 11.67
CA TRP A 14 -15.15 5.99 11.41
C TRP A 14 -15.85 4.77 12.03
N GLY A 15 -16.33 4.89 13.27
CA GLY A 15 -17.11 3.84 13.94
C GLY A 15 -18.42 3.52 13.21
N GLY A 16 -19.13 4.55 12.74
CA GLY A 16 -20.33 4.39 11.91
C GLY A 16 -20.05 3.67 10.59
N LEU A 17 -18.94 4.01 9.91
CA LEU A 17 -18.51 3.29 8.70
C LEU A 17 -18.15 1.84 9.01
N ALA A 18 -17.45 1.56 10.11
CA ALA A 18 -17.09 0.21 10.51
C ALA A 18 -18.34 -0.63 10.78
N TYR A 19 -19.30 -0.07 11.52
CA TYR A 19 -20.59 -0.69 11.75
C TYR A 19 -21.34 -0.94 10.44
N GLY A 20 -21.38 0.02 9.52
CA GLY A 20 -22.02 -0.12 8.22
C GLY A 20 -21.41 -1.26 7.38
N VAL A 21 -20.08 -1.36 7.33
CA VAL A 21 -19.38 -2.44 6.62
C VAL A 21 -19.66 -3.80 7.27
N LEU A 22 -19.64 -3.90 8.59
CA LEU A 22 -19.96 -5.15 9.30
C LEU A 22 -21.44 -5.55 9.15
N SER A 23 -22.32 -4.57 8.96
CA SER A 23 -23.75 -4.80 8.73
C SER A 23 -24.06 -5.43 7.37
N LEU A 24 -23.10 -5.46 6.43
CA LEU A 24 -23.25 -6.15 5.15
C LEU A 24 -23.61 -7.64 5.33
N ARG A 25 -23.19 -8.26 6.45
CA ARG A 25 -23.56 -9.65 6.78
C ARG A 25 -25.06 -9.88 6.97
N HIS A 26 -25.83 -8.82 7.20
CA HIS A 26 -27.27 -8.86 7.44
C HIS A 26 -28.08 -8.48 6.20
N LEU A 27 -27.43 -8.16 5.06
CA LEU A 27 -28.15 -7.85 3.84
C LEU A 27 -28.90 -9.09 3.35
N PRO A 28 -30.23 -8.97 3.11
CA PRO A 28 -31.00 -10.07 2.57
C PRO A 28 -30.51 -10.39 1.16
N GLY A 29 -30.22 -11.66 0.90
CA GLY A 29 -29.77 -12.15 -0.39
C GLY A 29 -29.08 -13.50 -0.24
N ASP A 30 -29.48 -14.46 -1.08
CA ASP A 30 -28.84 -15.77 -1.13
C ASP A 30 -27.67 -15.74 -2.12
N TYR A 31 -26.48 -15.46 -1.59
CA TYR A 31 -25.22 -15.51 -2.34
C TYR A 31 -24.39 -16.73 -1.92
N THR A 32 -25.02 -17.78 -1.39
CA THR A 32 -24.31 -18.96 -0.87
C THR A 32 -23.94 -19.97 -1.95
N HIS A 33 -24.59 -19.92 -3.12
CA HIS A 33 -24.45 -20.93 -4.17
C HIS A 33 -23.52 -20.64 -5.37
N PRO A 34 -23.01 -19.43 -5.64
CA PRO A 34 -22.27 -19.20 -6.90
C PRO A 34 -20.87 -19.81 -6.90
N PHE A 35 -20.31 -20.20 -5.76
CA PHE A 35 -18.94 -20.70 -5.67
C PHE A 35 -18.79 -21.94 -4.78
N CYS A 36 -19.47 -23.02 -5.17
CA CYS A 36 -19.18 -24.36 -4.66
C CYS A 36 -18.26 -25.09 -5.64
N GLY A 37 -17.21 -25.74 -5.10
CA GLY A 37 -16.28 -26.56 -5.87
C GLY A 37 -16.02 -27.90 -5.18
N PRO A 38 -15.13 -28.73 -5.73
CA PRO A 38 -14.79 -30.04 -5.15
C PRO A 38 -14.13 -29.96 -3.77
N TRP A 39 -13.77 -28.76 -3.31
CA TRP A 39 -13.18 -28.51 -1.99
C TRP A 39 -14.17 -27.90 -0.99
N GLY A 40 -15.46 -27.89 -1.32
CA GLY A 40 -16.53 -27.30 -0.52
C GLY A 40 -17.07 -25.98 -1.10
N CYS A 41 -17.93 -25.32 -0.34
CA CYS A 41 -18.50 -24.04 -0.70
C CYS A 41 -17.78 -22.90 0.02
N LEU A 42 -17.64 -21.75 -0.66
CA LEU A 42 -17.22 -20.51 0.00
C LEU A 42 -18.25 -20.11 1.08
N PRO A 43 -17.82 -19.45 2.16
CA PRO A 43 -18.74 -18.78 3.05
C PRO A 43 -19.52 -17.70 2.29
N PRO A 44 -20.64 -17.23 2.85
CA PRO A 44 -21.45 -16.21 2.20
C PRO A 44 -20.60 -15.02 1.75
N LEU A 45 -20.78 -14.59 0.50
CA LEU A 45 -19.99 -13.49 -0.07
C LEU A 45 -20.11 -12.21 0.77
N GLN A 46 -21.26 -12.00 1.42
CA GLN A 46 -21.45 -10.88 2.35
C GLN A 46 -20.47 -10.91 3.53
N ALA A 47 -20.18 -12.09 4.09
CA ALA A 47 -19.27 -12.25 5.21
C ALA A 47 -17.83 -11.92 4.80
N LEU A 48 -17.39 -12.41 3.63
CA LEU A 48 -16.08 -12.08 3.06
C LEU A 48 -15.97 -10.58 2.78
N ALA A 49 -16.98 -9.99 2.14
CA ALA A 49 -17.00 -8.56 1.85
C ALA A 49 -16.95 -7.71 3.14
N ALA A 50 -17.69 -8.10 4.18
CA ALA A 50 -17.68 -7.43 5.47
C ALA A 50 -16.29 -7.46 6.12
N VAL A 51 -15.64 -8.63 6.16
CA VAL A 51 -14.30 -8.78 6.76
C VAL A 51 -13.24 -8.03 5.93
N HIS A 52 -13.23 -8.20 4.61
CA HIS A 52 -12.25 -7.51 3.77
C HIS A 52 -12.45 -5.99 3.78
N GLY A 53 -13.70 -5.55 3.80
CA GLY A 53 -14.06 -4.14 3.94
C GLY A 53 -13.63 -3.57 5.29
N PHE A 54 -13.83 -4.32 6.38
CA PHE A 54 -13.40 -3.91 7.72
C PHE A 54 -11.88 -3.69 7.76
N TRP A 55 -11.11 -4.64 7.21
CA TRP A 55 -9.65 -4.50 7.10
C TRP A 55 -9.23 -3.30 6.25
N ALA A 56 -9.92 -3.03 5.13
CA ALA A 56 -9.65 -1.87 4.30
C ALA A 56 -9.90 -0.56 5.08
N LEU A 57 -10.99 -0.50 5.85
CA LEU A 57 -11.32 0.64 6.69
C LEU A 57 -10.35 0.82 7.86
N ALA A 58 -9.87 -0.27 8.46
CA ALA A 58 -8.86 -0.26 9.52
C ALA A 58 -7.50 0.26 9.01
N LEU A 59 -7.12 -0.08 7.78
CA LEU A 59 -5.89 0.39 7.15
C LEU A 59 -6.00 1.81 6.57
N ALA A 60 -7.20 2.36 6.39
CA ALA A 60 -7.37 3.68 5.78
C ALA A 60 -6.71 4.83 6.58
N PRO A 61 -6.88 4.97 7.91
CA PRO A 61 -6.22 6.03 8.68
C PRO A 61 -4.69 6.06 8.56
N PRO A 62 -3.94 4.95 8.77
CA PRO A 62 -2.48 4.98 8.62
C PRO A 62 -2.04 5.24 7.18
N VAL A 63 -2.78 4.76 6.17
CA VAL A 63 -2.48 5.05 4.76
C VAL A 63 -2.67 6.54 4.47
N ILE A 64 -3.78 7.14 4.93
CA ILE A 64 -4.04 8.58 4.74
C ILE A 64 -2.98 9.42 5.48
N TRP A 65 -2.64 9.03 6.71
CA TRP A 65 -1.64 9.72 7.51
C TRP A 65 -0.26 9.66 6.85
N THR A 66 0.23 8.47 6.50
CA THR A 66 1.53 8.29 5.82
C THR A 66 1.56 9.01 4.47
N ALA A 67 0.47 8.94 3.71
CA ALA A 67 0.36 9.67 2.47
C ALA A 67 0.45 11.18 2.70
N ARG A 68 -0.03 11.75 3.80
CA ARG A 68 0.06 13.20 4.07
C ARG A 68 1.43 13.62 4.61
N THR A 69 2.08 12.79 5.41
CA THR A 69 3.30 13.17 6.15
C THR A 69 4.60 12.83 5.43
N LEU A 70 4.64 11.77 4.62
CA LEU A 70 5.88 11.31 4.00
C LEU A 70 6.21 12.06 2.71
N PRO A 71 7.51 12.34 2.45
CA PRO A 71 7.95 12.87 1.16
C PRO A 71 7.71 11.84 0.04
N PRO A 72 7.53 12.30 -1.22
CA PRO A 72 7.11 11.43 -2.32
C PRO A 72 8.06 10.27 -2.59
N GLY A 73 9.37 10.46 -2.44
CA GLY A 73 10.36 9.39 -2.60
C GLY A 73 10.18 8.27 -1.58
N ARG A 74 10.04 8.61 -0.29
CA ARG A 74 9.80 7.62 0.78
C ARG A 74 8.45 6.94 0.65
N LEU A 75 7.41 7.68 0.24
CA LEU A 75 6.08 7.12 0.02
C LEU A 75 6.06 6.11 -1.14
N ARG A 76 6.82 6.36 -2.22
CA ARG A 76 7.02 5.40 -3.33
C ARG A 76 7.78 4.16 -2.87
N GLY A 77 8.83 4.33 -2.07
CA GLY A 77 9.61 3.24 -1.49
C GLY A 77 8.74 2.34 -0.62
N LEU A 78 8.08 2.93 0.39
CA LEU A 78 7.14 2.24 1.28
C LEU A 78 6.05 1.49 0.48
N GLY A 79 5.41 2.17 -0.48
CA GLY A 79 4.38 1.54 -1.30
C GLY A 79 4.91 0.36 -2.12
N THR A 80 6.14 0.45 -2.65
CA THR A 80 6.77 -0.65 -3.39
C THR A 80 7.11 -1.81 -2.47
N SER A 81 7.64 -1.54 -1.27
CA SER A 81 7.91 -2.57 -0.26
C SER A 81 6.65 -3.30 0.18
N LEU A 82 5.55 -2.58 0.44
CA LEU A 82 4.27 -3.19 0.82
C LEU A 82 3.68 -4.05 -0.30
N VAL A 83 3.73 -3.58 -1.55
CA VAL A 83 3.28 -4.36 -2.71
C VAL A 83 4.13 -5.62 -2.89
N ALA A 84 5.46 -5.48 -2.84
CA ALA A 84 6.36 -6.62 -3.01
C ALA A 84 6.18 -7.66 -1.90
N PHE A 85 6.12 -7.21 -0.64
CA PHE A 85 5.87 -8.09 0.51
C PHE A 85 4.51 -8.80 0.41
N GLY A 86 3.44 -8.06 0.15
CA GLY A 86 2.11 -8.64 0.03
C GLY A 86 1.97 -9.59 -1.16
N ALA A 87 2.54 -9.24 -2.32
CA ALA A 87 2.55 -10.12 -3.50
C ALA A 87 3.36 -11.40 -3.26
N LEU A 88 4.51 -11.30 -2.59
CA LEU A 88 5.31 -12.47 -2.23
C LEU A 88 4.54 -13.37 -1.25
N ALA A 89 3.94 -12.80 -0.21
CA ALA A 89 3.16 -13.55 0.77
C ALA A 89 1.95 -14.26 0.14
N LEU A 90 1.22 -13.57 -0.76
CA LEU A 90 0.14 -14.17 -1.54
C LEU A 90 0.65 -15.27 -2.47
N GLY A 91 1.79 -15.07 -3.12
CA GLY A 91 2.42 -16.08 -3.98
C GLY A 91 2.83 -17.33 -3.21
N ILE A 92 3.37 -17.19 -1.99
CA ILE A 92 3.70 -18.31 -1.10
C ILE A 92 2.43 -19.05 -0.68
N LEU A 93 1.36 -18.32 -0.31
CA LEU A 93 0.09 -18.92 0.07
C LEU A 93 -0.52 -19.73 -1.07
N VAL A 94 -0.63 -19.13 -2.26
CA VAL A 94 -1.15 -19.80 -3.47
C VAL A 94 -0.25 -20.97 -3.86
N GLY A 95 1.06 -20.79 -3.83
CA GLY A 95 2.02 -21.85 -4.12
C GLY A 95 1.88 -23.03 -3.17
N ARG A 96 1.74 -22.79 -1.87
CA ARG A 96 1.48 -23.83 -0.87
C ARG A 96 0.19 -24.57 -1.19
N GLU A 97 -0.90 -23.85 -1.47
CA GLU A 97 -2.18 -24.49 -1.82
C GLU A 97 -2.07 -25.35 -3.08
N LEU A 98 -1.38 -24.88 -4.11
CA LEU A 98 -1.16 -25.64 -5.34
C LEU A 98 -0.29 -26.88 -5.13
N LEU A 99 0.72 -26.80 -4.25
CA LEU A 99 1.61 -27.92 -3.94
C LEU A 99 0.95 -28.99 -3.05
N THR A 100 -0.11 -28.65 -2.32
CA THR A 100 -0.88 -29.63 -1.53
C THR A 100 -1.79 -30.52 -2.37
N LEU A 101 -1.89 -30.29 -3.69
CA LEU A 101 -2.64 -31.19 -4.55
C LEU A 101 -1.93 -32.56 -4.65
N PRO A 102 -2.68 -33.68 -4.54
CA PRO A 102 -2.10 -35.00 -4.75
C PRO A 102 -1.48 -35.08 -6.15
N PRO A 103 -0.29 -35.68 -6.33
CA PRO A 103 0.39 -35.78 -7.62
C PRO A 103 -0.42 -36.58 -8.67
N GLY A 104 -1.42 -37.35 -8.25
CA GLY A 104 -2.36 -38.08 -9.11
C GLY A 104 -3.73 -37.41 -9.31
N ALA A 105 -3.90 -36.14 -8.92
CA ALA A 105 -5.17 -35.44 -9.13
C ALA A 105 -5.58 -35.47 -10.61
N ALA A 106 -6.82 -35.88 -10.88
CA ALA A 106 -7.37 -35.99 -12.22
C ALA A 106 -7.17 -34.69 -13.01
N THR A 107 -6.99 -34.80 -14.33
CA THR A 107 -6.86 -33.65 -15.24
C THR A 107 -8.04 -32.70 -15.14
N GLU A 108 -9.24 -33.22 -14.85
CA GLU A 108 -10.44 -32.43 -14.58
C GLU A 108 -10.33 -31.54 -13.33
N LEU A 109 -9.46 -31.85 -12.36
CA LEU A 109 -9.25 -30.97 -11.22
C LEU A 109 -8.38 -29.75 -11.58
N ARG A 110 -7.56 -29.88 -12.63
CA ARG A 110 -6.63 -28.82 -13.05
C ARG A 110 -7.35 -27.61 -13.64
N GLN A 111 -8.52 -27.79 -14.23
CA GLN A 111 -9.34 -26.67 -14.75
C GLN A 111 -9.81 -25.72 -13.63
N TYR A 112 -9.89 -26.22 -12.40
CA TYR A 112 -10.35 -25.45 -11.25
C TYR A 112 -9.20 -24.77 -10.47
N LEU A 113 -7.92 -24.92 -10.87
CA LEU A 113 -6.80 -24.29 -10.16
C LEU A 113 -6.93 -22.77 -9.96
N PRO A 114 -7.37 -21.98 -10.96
CA PRO A 114 -7.57 -20.55 -10.76
C PRO A 114 -8.63 -20.26 -9.69
N GLN A 115 -9.72 -21.03 -9.66
CA GLN A 115 -10.77 -20.89 -8.64
C GLN A 115 -10.23 -21.26 -7.25
N ARG A 116 -9.37 -22.28 -7.14
CA ARG A 116 -8.71 -22.63 -5.88
C ARG A 116 -7.80 -21.50 -5.37
N ALA A 117 -7.04 -20.89 -6.27
CA ALA A 117 -6.17 -19.77 -5.91
C ALA A 117 -6.99 -18.56 -5.41
N VAL A 118 -8.08 -18.22 -6.10
CA VAL A 118 -9.01 -17.16 -5.65
C VAL A 118 -9.64 -17.51 -4.31
N PHE A 119 -10.08 -18.76 -4.13
CA PHE A 119 -10.64 -19.25 -2.87
C PHE A 119 -9.65 -19.06 -1.71
N ALA A 120 -8.40 -19.51 -1.89
CA ALA A 120 -7.36 -19.41 -0.88
C ALA A 120 -7.06 -17.96 -0.48
N VAL A 121 -7.02 -17.05 -1.46
CA VAL A 121 -6.79 -15.63 -1.21
C VAL A 121 -7.99 -14.96 -0.54
N ALA A 122 -9.22 -15.29 -0.96
CA ALA A 122 -10.45 -14.75 -0.39
C ALA A 122 -10.67 -15.24 1.05
N MET A 123 -10.35 -16.49 1.35
CA MET A 123 -10.51 -17.05 2.69
C MET A 123 -9.42 -16.60 3.67
N LEU A 124 -8.43 -15.85 3.22
CA LEU A 124 -7.38 -15.33 4.08
C LEU A 124 -7.88 -14.09 4.85
N THR A 125 -8.69 -14.34 5.89
CA THR A 125 -9.32 -13.30 6.70
C THR A 125 -8.48 -12.85 7.90
N ASP A 126 -7.55 -13.68 8.35
CA ASP A 126 -6.75 -13.43 9.55
C ASP A 126 -5.67 -12.36 9.34
N VAL A 127 -5.19 -12.23 8.09
CA VAL A 127 -4.17 -11.26 7.71
C VAL A 127 -4.60 -10.48 6.47
N PRO A 128 -4.57 -9.13 6.49
CA PRO A 128 -5.12 -8.30 5.42
C PRO A 128 -4.16 -8.17 4.22
N LEU A 129 -3.62 -9.27 3.70
CA LEU A 129 -2.59 -9.23 2.66
C LEU A 129 -3.07 -8.51 1.39
N VAL A 130 -4.31 -8.78 0.96
CA VAL A 130 -4.90 -8.12 -0.22
C VAL A 130 -4.96 -6.61 0.01
N GLN A 131 -5.40 -6.17 1.18
CA GLN A 131 -5.53 -4.76 1.52
C GLN A 131 -4.16 -4.10 1.73
N ILE A 132 -3.14 -4.83 2.20
CA ILE A 132 -1.76 -4.35 2.26
C ILE A 132 -1.21 -4.09 0.86
N VAL A 133 -1.45 -4.99 -0.10
CA VAL A 133 -1.04 -4.78 -1.50
C VAL A 133 -1.74 -3.55 -2.08
N VAL A 134 -3.06 -3.43 -1.88
CA VAL A 134 -3.85 -2.28 -2.35
C VAL A 134 -3.36 -0.97 -1.70
N ALA A 135 -3.15 -0.96 -0.38
CA ALA A 135 -2.60 0.17 0.36
C ALA A 135 -1.22 0.58 -0.18
N GLY A 136 -0.33 -0.39 -0.42
CA GLY A 136 0.98 -0.17 -1.02
C GLY A 136 0.88 0.45 -2.41
N ALA A 137 -0.03 -0.06 -3.25
CA ALA A 137 -0.27 0.47 -4.59
C ALA A 137 -0.79 1.92 -4.55
N ILE A 138 -1.70 2.24 -3.61
CA ILE A 138 -2.20 3.60 -3.37
C ILE A 138 -1.04 4.52 -2.97
N CYS A 139 -0.24 4.13 -1.96
CA CYS A 139 0.93 4.91 -1.52
C CYS A 139 1.90 5.17 -2.68
N ARG A 140 2.23 4.12 -3.45
CA ARG A 140 3.11 4.24 -4.63
C ARG A 140 2.53 5.19 -5.67
N GLY A 141 1.22 5.09 -5.96
CA GLY A 141 0.52 5.96 -6.91
C GLY A 141 0.49 7.42 -6.48
N VAL A 142 0.16 7.70 -5.21
CA VAL A 142 0.17 9.05 -4.63
C VAL A 142 1.58 9.63 -4.66
N GLY A 143 2.59 8.86 -4.26
CA GLY A 143 3.99 9.28 -4.31
C GLY A 143 4.46 9.59 -5.74
N ARG A 144 4.01 8.82 -6.74
CA ARG A 144 4.27 9.10 -8.17
C ARG A 144 3.70 10.45 -8.57
N ARG A 145 2.41 10.68 -8.33
CA ARG A 145 1.71 11.93 -8.69
C ARG A 145 2.33 13.16 -8.03
N ARG A 146 2.77 13.06 -6.78
CA ARG A 146 3.39 14.19 -6.05
C ARG A 146 4.79 14.54 -6.53
N GLY A 147 5.62 13.54 -6.83
CA GLY A 147 6.98 13.79 -7.30
C GLY A 147 7.10 14.26 -8.75
N GLY A 148 6.02 14.20 -9.54
CA GLY A 148 5.97 14.77 -10.88
C GLY A 148 5.74 16.29 -10.91
N ARG A 149 5.33 16.89 -9.79
CA ARG A 149 5.32 18.35 -9.62
C ARG A 149 6.74 18.79 -9.27
N ILE A 150 7.62 18.82 -10.25
CA ILE A 150 8.81 19.66 -10.16
C ILE A 150 8.25 21.08 -10.01
N PRO A 151 8.45 21.78 -8.87
CA PRO A 151 8.10 23.19 -8.80
C PRO A 151 8.80 23.84 -9.98
N PRO A 152 8.11 24.62 -10.85
CA PRO A 152 8.75 25.27 -11.98
C PRO A 152 9.99 25.97 -11.43
N SER A 153 11.15 25.39 -11.70
CA SER A 153 12.43 25.85 -11.18
C SER A 153 12.58 27.19 -11.84
N HIS A 154 12.26 28.25 -11.06
CA HIS A 154 12.15 29.65 -11.48
C HIS A 154 12.47 29.78 -12.94
N ALA A 155 11.44 29.70 -13.79
CA ALA A 155 11.56 29.94 -15.21
C ALA A 155 12.56 31.07 -15.33
N GLU A 156 13.74 30.71 -15.84
CA GLU A 156 14.89 31.57 -15.96
C GLU A 156 14.35 32.87 -16.51
N VAL A 157 14.30 33.92 -15.68
CA VAL A 157 13.68 35.19 -16.05
C VAL A 157 14.42 35.63 -17.31
N PRO A 158 13.80 35.54 -18.51
CA PRO A 158 14.51 35.85 -19.73
C PRO A 158 14.64 37.36 -19.74
N GLY A 159 15.85 37.87 -19.46
CA GLY A 159 16.13 39.30 -19.57
C GLY A 159 16.65 39.99 -18.32
N GLY A 160 17.32 39.30 -17.40
CA GLY A 160 18.32 39.96 -16.57
C GLY A 160 19.52 40.33 -17.44
N PRO A 161 19.82 41.62 -17.73
CA PRO A 161 20.93 41.99 -18.59
C PRO A 161 22.22 41.40 -18.05
N ALA A 162 23.03 40.84 -18.96
CA ALA A 162 24.33 40.27 -18.68
C ALA A 162 25.15 41.23 -17.81
N ARG A 163 25.27 40.94 -16.52
CA ARG A 163 26.32 41.53 -15.67
C ARG A 163 27.63 40.87 -16.05
N SER A 164 28.14 41.29 -17.21
CA SER A 164 29.55 41.22 -17.55
C SER A 164 30.32 42.07 -16.55
N GLY A 165 30.94 41.43 -15.57
CA GLY A 165 31.92 42.10 -14.71
C GLY A 165 31.75 41.82 -13.24
N GLN A 166 32.23 40.66 -12.79
CA GLN A 166 32.90 40.59 -11.49
C GLN A 166 33.92 39.45 -11.51
N ARG A 167 34.82 39.52 -12.49
CA ARG A 167 36.12 38.85 -12.45
C ARG A 167 37.03 39.71 -11.55
N ARG A 168 37.02 39.46 -10.25
CA ARG A 168 38.12 39.82 -9.34
C ARG A 168 38.11 38.80 -8.19
N SER A 169 38.93 37.77 -8.32
CA SER A 169 40.20 37.71 -7.58
C SER A 169 39.97 37.77 -6.07
N GLN A 170 39.65 36.63 -5.47
CA GLN A 170 40.15 36.31 -4.14
C GLN A 170 40.70 34.89 -4.18
N ALA A 171 41.99 34.83 -4.50
CA ALA A 171 42.84 33.73 -4.12
C ALA A 171 42.79 33.61 -2.60
N VAL A 172 42.17 32.55 -2.09
CA VAL A 172 42.42 32.12 -0.71
C VAL A 172 43.56 31.11 -0.77
N PRO A 173 44.66 31.36 -0.06
CA PRO A 173 45.86 30.57 -0.15
C PRO A 173 45.64 29.15 0.35
N ASN A 174 46.21 28.24 -0.43
CA ASN A 174 46.53 26.88 -0.09
C ASN A 174 47.45 26.91 1.15
N LEU A 175 46.91 26.60 2.33
CA LEU A 175 47.70 26.38 3.53
C LEU A 175 47.49 24.95 3.98
N ALA A 176 48.52 24.16 3.63
CA ALA A 176 48.91 22.91 4.20
C ALA A 176 48.82 22.90 5.75
N ARG A 177 49.01 21.69 6.32
CA ARG A 177 49.30 21.34 7.73
C ARG A 177 48.04 20.78 8.42
N MET A 178 47.99 19.56 8.95
CA MET A 178 49.03 18.72 9.53
C MET A 178 48.54 17.26 9.54
N THR A 179 49.40 16.36 9.06
CA THR A 179 49.45 14.96 9.47
C THR A 179 49.61 14.86 10.99
N GLY A 180 48.85 13.98 11.64
CA GLY A 180 49.10 13.56 13.01
C GLY A 180 48.71 12.10 13.21
N PRO A 181 49.65 11.18 13.43
CA PRO A 181 49.38 9.85 13.94
C PRO A 181 49.44 9.84 15.47
N GLY A 182 48.55 9.10 16.12
CA GLY A 182 48.87 8.50 17.42
C GLY A 182 47.76 8.46 18.47
N ARG A 183 47.81 7.34 19.23
CA ARG A 183 47.17 6.98 20.51
C ARG A 183 45.95 6.06 20.39
N ILE A 184 45.91 4.85 20.99
CA ILE A 184 46.86 4.03 21.77
C ILE A 184 46.50 2.58 21.45
#